data_AF-A0A3S1MG76-F1
#
_entry.id   AF-A0A3S1MG76-F1
#
_cell.length_a   1.000
_cell.length_b   1.000
_cell.length_c   1.000
_cell.angle_alpha   90.00
_cell.angle_beta   90.00
_cell.angle_gamma   90.00
#
_symmetry.space_group_name_H-M   'P 1'
#
loop_
_entity.id
_entity.type
_entity.pdbx_description
1 polymer ?
#
loop_
_entity_poly.entity_id
_entity_poly.type
_entity_poly.pdbx_seq_one_letter_code
_entity_poly.pdbx_strand_id
1 'polypeptide(L)'
;PYSMTVLTSGFEGFDRSLEEASADLGESAFGTFRRVTLPMVAPAIISSLLVCFTISLDEFIIAFFLTGTEATLPIYIWGQLRFAAKLPGVLALGTLLLVASFVLMTFAEILRRRAARRTQSEGGLYA
;
A
#
# COMPACT_ATOMS: atom_id res chain seq x y z
N PRO A 1 5.20 -4.81 -9.09
CA PRO A 1 5.13 -3.58 -9.91
C PRO A 1 4.47 -2.41 -9.17
N TYR A 2 3.31 -2.63 -8.52
CA TYR A 2 2.55 -1.59 -7.80
C TYR A 2 3.32 -0.94 -6.64
N SER A 3 4.11 -1.71 -5.90
CA SER A 3 4.96 -1.17 -4.83
C SER A 3 5.98 -0.19 -5.39
N MET A 4 6.63 -0.53 -6.51
CA MET A 4 7.63 0.33 -7.14
C MET A 4 7.01 1.65 -7.59
N THR A 5 5.84 1.63 -8.24
CA THR A 5 5.20 2.88 -8.73
C THR A 5 4.79 3.81 -7.59
N VAL A 6 4.28 3.26 -6.48
CA VAL A 6 3.91 4.06 -5.30
C VAL A 6 5.15 4.58 -4.58
N LEU A 7 6.21 3.77 -4.48
CA LEU A 7 7.47 4.18 -3.85
C LEU A 7 8.16 5.27 -4.66
N THR A 8 8.37 5.07 -5.97
CA THR A 8 9.08 6.07 -6.80
C THR A 8 8.39 7.43 -6.78
N SER A 9 7.05 7.46 -6.83
CA SER A 9 6.28 8.70 -6.68
C SER A 9 6.47 9.36 -5.29
N GLY A 10 6.67 8.57 -4.24
CA GLY A 10 7.05 9.08 -2.93
C GLY A 10 8.48 9.64 -2.89
N PHE A 11 9.38 9.07 -3.68
CA PHE A 11 10.79 9.49 -3.77
C PHE A 11 11.02 10.76 -4.59
N GLU A 12 10.19 11.04 -5.59
CA GLU A 12 10.34 12.20 -6.49
C GLU A 12 10.29 13.56 -5.78
N GLY A 13 9.78 13.65 -4.56
CA GLY A 13 9.74 14.88 -3.77
C GLY A 13 10.87 15.05 -2.75
N PHE A 14 11.83 14.12 -2.64
CA PHE A 14 12.86 14.21 -1.62
C PHE A 14 14.03 15.09 -2.04
N ASP A 15 14.33 16.09 -1.20
CA ASP A 15 15.51 16.93 -1.36
C ASP A 15 16.77 16.21 -0.85
N ARG A 16 17.71 16.00 -1.76
CA ARG A 16 19.01 15.37 -1.49
C ARG A 16 19.87 16.20 -0.53
N SER A 17 19.58 17.50 -0.39
CA SER A 17 20.28 18.39 0.54
C SER A 17 20.21 17.92 2.00
N LEU A 18 19.15 17.20 2.40
CA LEU A 18 19.01 16.67 3.77
C LEU A 18 19.99 15.52 4.05
N GLU A 19 20.31 14.70 3.05
CA GLU A 19 21.34 13.66 3.18
C GLU A 19 22.74 14.27 3.19
N GLU A 20 22.97 15.29 2.36
CA GLU A 20 24.23 16.03 2.30
C GLU A 20 24.50 16.76 3.61
N ALA A 21 23.52 17.45 4.18
CA ALA A 21 23.63 18.13 5.47
C ALA A 21 23.91 17.15 6.63
N SER A 22 23.33 15.95 6.60
CA SER A 22 23.62 14.90 7.58
C SER A 22 25.06 14.40 7.46
N ALA A 23 25.57 14.24 6.24
CA ALA A 23 26.97 13.89 6.00
C ALA A 23 27.93 15.01 6.44
N ASP A 24 27.59 16.27 6.20
CA ASP A 24 28.37 17.44 6.64
C ASP A 24 28.46 17.55 8.17
N LEU A 25 27.42 17.11 8.89
CA LEU A 25 27.41 16.99 10.35
C LEU A 25 28.25 15.81 10.88
N GLY A 26 28.89 15.04 10.00
CA GLY A 26 29.80 13.95 10.35
C GLY A 26 29.10 12.61 10.60
N GLU A 27 27.84 12.44 10.22
CA GLU A 27 27.17 11.14 10.32
C GLU A 27 27.64 10.16 9.25
N SER A 28 27.64 8.88 9.63
CA SER A 28 27.93 7.78 8.70
C SER A 28 26.75 7.53 7.76
N ALA A 29 26.97 6.91 6.60
CA ALA A 29 25.90 6.58 5.64
C ALA A 29 24.75 5.79 6.29
N PHE A 30 25.06 4.89 7.23
CA PHE A 30 24.05 4.15 7.98
C PHE A 30 23.29 5.03 8.99
N GLY A 31 23.98 5.99 9.61
CA GLY A 31 23.38 7.00 10.48
C GLY A 31 22.41 7.91 9.74
N THR A 32 22.85 8.46 8.60
CA THR A 32 22.03 9.27 7.68
C THR A 32 20.82 8.47 7.19
N PHE A 33 21.02 7.23 6.74
CA PHE A 33 19.90 6.38 6.31
C PHE A 33 18.85 6.20 7.41
N ARG A 34 19.27 5.84 8.63
CA ARG A 34 18.31 5.52 9.70
C ARG A 34 17.60 6.75 10.26
N ARG A 35 18.28 7.91 10.29
CA ARG A 35 17.77 9.15 10.92
C ARG A 35 17.11 10.11 9.96
N VAL A 36 17.51 10.11 8.69
CA VAL A 36 17.02 11.03 7.66
C VAL A 36 16.23 10.26 6.61
N THR A 37 16.89 9.40 5.84
CA THR A 37 16.27 8.73 4.68
C THR A 37 15.07 7.87 5.08
N LEU A 38 15.24 6.97 6.05
CA LEU A 38 14.23 6.00 6.50
C LEU A 38 12.93 6.67 6.99
N PRO A 39 12.94 7.61 7.96
CA PRO A 39 11.72 8.28 8.41
C PRO A 39 11.06 9.13 7.31
N MET A 40 11.85 9.68 6.37
CA MET A 40 11.33 10.43 5.22
C MET A 40 10.61 9.51 4.23
N VAL A 41 11.17 8.33 3.92
CA VAL A 41 10.58 7.36 2.98
C VAL A 41 9.52 6.47 3.63
N ALA A 42 9.52 6.33 4.96
CA ALA A 42 8.58 5.50 5.73
C ALA A 42 7.09 5.72 5.36
N PRO A 43 6.55 6.96 5.25
CA PRO A 43 5.17 7.16 4.83
C PRO A 43 4.87 6.64 3.41
N ALA A 44 5.83 6.72 2.49
CA ALA A 44 5.69 6.16 1.14
C ALA A 44 5.72 4.62 1.19
N ILE A 45 6.58 4.03 2.01
CA ILE A 45 6.63 2.57 2.25
C ILE A 45 5.29 2.07 2.78
N ILE A 46 4.76 2.69 3.84
CA ILE A 46 3.47 2.30 4.43
C ILE A 46 2.34 2.42 3.41
N SER A 47 2.32 3.52 2.64
CA SER A 47 1.31 3.72 1.59
C SER A 47 1.39 2.64 0.51
N SER A 48 2.59 2.30 0.04
CA SER A 48 2.81 1.26 -0.97
C SER A 48 2.42 -0.13 -0.47
N LEU A 49 2.68 -0.41 0.81
CA LEU A 49 2.35 -1.67 1.46
C LEU A 49 0.83 -1.86 1.53
N LEU A 50 0.10 -0.82 1.95
CA LEU A 50 -1.37 -0.85 2.00
C LEU A 50 -2.00 -1.06 0.61
N VAL A 51 -1.50 -0.35 -0.41
CA VAL A 51 -1.99 -0.50 -1.79
C VAL A 51 -1.73 -1.91 -2.32
N CYS A 52 -0.50 -2.42 -2.19
CA CYS A 52 -0.17 -3.78 -2.64
C CYS A 52 -0.96 -4.85 -1.89
N PHE A 53 -1.14 -4.70 -0.58
CA PHE A 53 -1.94 -5.63 0.23
C PHE A 53 -3.40 -5.64 -0.25
N THR A 54 -3.97 -4.46 -0.52
CA THR A 54 -5.34 -4.34 -1.06
C THR A 54 -5.47 -5.04 -2.41
N ILE A 55 -4.53 -4.79 -3.33
CA ILE A 55 -4.54 -5.42 -4.67
C ILE A 55 -4.39 -6.94 -4.57
N SER A 56 -3.54 -7.44 -3.66
CA SER A 56 -3.35 -8.88 -3.46
C SER A 56 -4.62 -9.60 -3.02
N LEU A 57 -5.51 -8.94 -2.26
CA LEU A 57 -6.78 -9.53 -1.84
C LEU A 57 -7.80 -9.65 -2.99
N ASP A 58 -7.62 -8.88 -4.07
CA ASP A 58 -8.49 -8.85 -5.25
C ASP A 58 -8.05 -9.82 -6.37
N GLU A 59 -6.88 -10.47 -6.23
CA GLU A 59 -6.35 -11.40 -7.23
C GLU A 59 -6.99 -12.80 -7.15
N PHE A 60 -8.29 -12.88 -7.49
CA PHE A 60 -9.01 -14.16 -7.56
C PHE A 60 -8.42 -15.13 -8.58
N ILE A 61 -8.10 -14.66 -9.80
CA ILE A 61 -7.66 -15.55 -10.89
C ILE A 61 -6.35 -16.25 -10.52
N ILE A 62 -5.39 -15.48 -10.01
CA ILE A 62 -4.10 -16.02 -9.59
C ILE A 62 -4.28 -16.99 -8.42
N ALA A 63 -5.07 -16.60 -7.41
CA ALA A 63 -5.38 -17.49 -6.30
C ALA A 63 -6.03 -18.79 -6.80
N PHE A 64 -6.99 -18.73 -7.71
CA PHE A 64 -7.70 -19.89 -8.23
C PHE A 64 -6.78 -20.90 -8.93
N PHE A 65 -5.80 -20.42 -9.71
CA PHE A 65 -4.85 -21.30 -10.39
C PHE A 65 -3.73 -21.81 -9.49
N LEU A 66 -3.41 -21.12 -8.38
CA LEU A 66 -2.30 -21.47 -7.50
C LEU A 66 -2.73 -22.21 -6.22
N THR A 67 -3.99 -22.08 -5.81
CA THR A 67 -4.54 -22.78 -4.64
C THR A 67 -4.67 -24.28 -4.90
N GLY A 68 -4.23 -25.07 -3.92
CA GLY A 68 -4.46 -26.51 -3.86
C GLY A 68 -5.67 -26.87 -2.99
N THR A 69 -5.40 -27.52 -1.85
CA THR A 69 -6.44 -28.05 -0.95
C THR A 69 -7.10 -27.00 -0.06
N GLU A 70 -6.41 -25.89 0.20
CA GLU A 70 -6.87 -24.82 1.09
C GLU A 70 -7.44 -23.66 0.28
N ALA A 71 -8.77 -23.50 0.33
CA ALA A 71 -9.45 -22.43 -0.39
C ALA A 71 -9.19 -21.07 0.28
N THR A 72 -8.65 -20.12 -0.49
CA THR A 72 -8.64 -18.72 -0.08
C THR A 72 -10.07 -18.16 -0.07
N LEU A 73 -10.26 -17.04 0.62
CA LEU A 73 -11.57 -16.43 0.79
C LEU A 73 -12.33 -16.20 -0.55
N PRO A 74 -11.69 -15.68 -1.62
CA PRO A 74 -12.35 -15.53 -2.93
C PRO A 74 -12.74 -16.86 -3.59
N ILE A 75 -11.89 -17.89 -3.47
CA ILE A 75 -12.14 -19.22 -4.03
C ILE A 75 -13.28 -19.91 -3.29
N TYR A 76 -13.35 -19.74 -1.97
CA TYR A 76 -14.44 -20.25 -1.16
C TYR A 76 -15.79 -19.67 -1.64
N ILE A 77 -15.87 -18.35 -1.79
CA ILE A 77 -17.08 -17.66 -2.28
C ILE A 77 -17.47 -18.17 -3.67
N TRP A 78 -16.51 -18.28 -4.59
CA TRP A 78 -16.73 -18.85 -5.92
C TRP A 78 -17.27 -20.29 -5.87
N GLY A 79 -16.67 -21.15 -5.05
CA GLY A 79 -17.06 -22.55 -4.92
C GLY A 79 -18.44 -22.77 -4.30
N GLN A 80 -18.94 -21.81 -3.51
CA GLN A 80 -20.28 -21.86 -2.92
C GLN A 80 -21.38 -21.33 -3.85
N LEU A 81 -21.04 -20.57 -4.90
CA LEU A 81 -22.01 -19.92 -5.80
C LEU A 81 -22.89 -20.92 -6.57
N ARG A 82 -22.38 -22.14 -6.81
CA ARG A 82 -23.12 -23.23 -7.46
C ARG A 82 -24.23 -23.85 -6.61
N PHE A 83 -24.26 -23.57 -5.30
CA PHE A 83 -25.25 -24.13 -4.38
C PHE A 83 -26.34 -23.09 -4.10
N ALA A 84 -27.50 -23.23 -4.76
CA ALA A 84 -28.60 -22.27 -4.66
C ALA A 84 -29.04 -21.98 -3.22
N ALA A 85 -29.02 -23.00 -2.34
CA ALA A 85 -29.38 -22.86 -0.93
C ALA A 85 -28.43 -21.94 -0.13
N LYS A 86 -27.20 -21.74 -0.59
CA LYS A 86 -26.18 -20.91 0.08
C LYS A 86 -26.03 -19.52 -0.55
N LEU A 87 -26.71 -19.24 -1.65
CA LEU A 87 -26.63 -17.96 -2.37
C LEU A 87 -26.82 -16.73 -1.47
N PRO A 88 -27.81 -16.66 -0.56
CA PRO A 88 -27.98 -15.47 0.29
C PRO A 88 -26.76 -15.18 1.16
N GLY A 89 -26.16 -16.22 1.75
CA GLY A 89 -24.97 -16.07 2.60
C GLY A 89 -23.72 -15.70 1.80
N VAL A 90 -23.56 -16.24 0.59
CA VAL A 90 -22.42 -15.95 -0.29
C VAL A 90 -22.49 -14.51 -0.81
N LEU A 91 -23.68 -14.03 -1.18
CA LEU A 91 -23.89 -12.64 -1.58
C LEU A 91 -23.64 -11.66 -0.44
N ALA A 92 -24.03 -12.01 0.80
CA ALA A 92 -23.72 -11.20 1.98
C ALA A 92 -22.20 -11.09 2.23
N LEU A 93 -21.48 -12.21 2.13
CA LEU A 93 -20.01 -12.23 2.24
C LEU A 93 -19.35 -11.41 1.12
N GLY A 94 -19.80 -11.55 -0.13
CA GLY A 94 -19.30 -10.75 -1.25
C GLY A 94 -19.52 -9.24 -1.05
N THR A 95 -20.70 -8.86 -0.55
CA THR A 95 -20.99 -7.46 -0.23
C THR A 95 -20.08 -6.93 0.88
N LEU A 96 -19.85 -7.71 1.93
CA LEU A 96 -18.94 -7.35 3.02
C LEU A 96 -17.51 -7.14 2.54
N LEU A 97 -17.03 -8.01 1.63
CA LEU A 97 -15.71 -7.84 1.02
C LEU A 97 -15.61 -6.61 0.14
N LEU A 98 -16.63 -6.33 -0.67
CA LEU A 98 -16.67 -5.12 -1.48
C LEU A 98 -16.57 -3.87 -0.60
N VAL A 99 -17.37 -3.81 0.47
CA VAL A 99 -17.33 -2.71 1.45
C VAL A 99 -15.96 -2.61 2.12
N ALA A 100 -15.38 -3.73 2.56
CA ALA A 100 -14.06 -3.76 3.19
C ALA A 100 -12.97 -3.26 2.24
N SER A 101 -12.95 -3.73 0.99
CA SER A 101 -12.01 -3.26 -0.04
C SER A 101 -12.18 -1.77 -0.33
N PHE A 102 -13.41 -1.28 -0.41
CA PHE A 102 -13.68 0.15 -0.62
C PHE A 102 -13.17 1.01 0.54
N VAL A 103 -13.40 0.58 1.79
CA VAL A 103 -12.90 1.26 2.99
C VAL A 103 -11.37 1.27 3.00
N LEU A 104 -10.73 0.12 2.74
CA LEU A 104 -9.28 -0.01 2.75
C LEU A 104 -8.63 0.85 1.66
N MET A 105 -9.18 0.84 0.44
CA MET A 105 -8.74 1.66 -0.68
C MET A 105 -8.88 3.16 -0.37
N THR A 106 -10.02 3.57 0.20
CA THR A 106 -10.25 4.98 0.59
C THR A 106 -9.28 5.41 1.67
N PHE A 107 -9.03 4.55 2.66
CA PHE A 107 -8.07 4.83 3.72
C PHE A 107 -6.63 4.93 3.18
N ALA A 108 -6.22 4.00 2.31
CA ALA A 108 -4.92 4.03 1.65
C ALA A 108 -4.75 5.31 0.81
N GLU A 109 -5.79 5.74 0.10
CA GLU A 109 -5.80 6.97 -0.68
C GLU A 109 -5.65 8.23 0.20
N ILE A 110 -6.34 8.26 1.35
CA ILE A 110 -6.23 9.36 2.31
C ILE A 110 -4.81 9.44 2.88
N LEU A 111 -4.23 8.29 3.26
CA LEU A 111 -2.85 8.23 3.74
C LEU A 111 -1.85 8.67 2.67
N ARG A 112 -2.02 8.22 1.43
CA ARG A 112 -1.18 8.63 0.29
C ARG A 112 -1.25 10.14 0.08
N ARG A 113 -2.45 10.73 0.11
CA ARG A 113 -2.65 12.18 -0.03
C ARG A 113 -2.02 12.97 1.11
N ARG A 114 -2.06 12.45 2.35
CA ARG A 114 -1.40 13.07 3.50
C ARG A 114 0.12 12.99 3.39
N ALA A 115 0.66 11.85 2.93
CA ALA A 115 2.08 11.68 2.68
C ALA A 115 2.57 12.67 1.60
N ALA A 116 1.89 12.74 0.46
CA ALA A 116 2.24 13.65 -0.63
C ALA A 116 2.21 15.14 -0.23
N ARG A 117 1.25 15.55 0.61
CA ARG A 117 1.17 16.94 1.10
C ARG A 117 2.33 17.33 2.02
N ARG A 118 2.91 16.39 2.79
CA ARG A 118 4.08 16.70 3.63
C ARG A 118 5.30 16.99 2.77
N THR A 119 5.53 16.19 1.73
CA THR A 119 6.63 16.38 0.79
C THR A 119 6.54 17.70 0.01
N GLN A 120 5.32 18.14 -0.33
CA GLN A 120 5.10 19.39 -1.06
C GLN A 120 5.20 20.67 -0.17
N SER A 121 4.96 20.55 1.14
CA SER A 121 5.03 21.68 2.08
C SER A 121 6.47 22.10 2.41
N GLU A 122 7.46 21.22 2.24
CA GLU A 122 8.88 21.54 2.46
C GLU A 122 9.52 22.19 1.22
N GLY A 123 9.11 21.79 0.00
CA GLY A 123 9.60 22.39 -1.25
C GLY A 123 9.07 23.80 -1.56
N GLY A 124 7.99 24.23 -0.91
CA GLY A 124 7.38 25.55 -1.14
C GLY A 124 7.93 26.69 -0.28
N LEU A 125 8.73 26.40 0.76
CA LEU A 125 9.26 27.42 1.67
C LEU A 125 10.58 28.05 1.19
N TYR A 126 11.16 27.52 0.10
CA TYR A 126 12.44 27.97 -0.48
C TYR A 126 12.32 28.45 -1.94
N ALA A 127 11.10 28.71 -2.42
CA ALA A 127 10.84 29.31 -3.74
C ALA A 127 10.57 30.81 -3.62
#